data_AF-A0A3N5WBY7-F1
#
_entry.id   AF-A0A3N5WBY7-F1
#
_cell.length_a   1.000
_cell.length_b   1.000
_cell.length_c   1.000
_cell.angle_alpha   90.00
_cell.angle_beta   90.00
_cell.angle_gamma   90.00
#
_symmetry.space_group_name_H-M   'P 1'
#
loop_
_entity.id
_entity.type
_entity.pdbx_description
1 polymer ?
#
loop_
_entity_poly.entity_id
_entity_poly.type
_entity_poly.pdbx_seq_one_letter_code
_entity_poly.pdbx_strand_id
1 'polypeptide(L)'
;MKYSLFPILLLAFLALGCAHRSSPVFPLPQGAMAASNSEQIPLKFPEVSVPSGNESADRRENPGNGGEEEIAAISDPLESFNRAMFGFNDKLYFWVLKPVAQGYKKVVPEAPRVGVNNFFSNLRFPVRFVSSLLQADFSGAAAELGRFAVNTIW
;
A
#
# COMPACT_ATOMS: atom_id res chain seq x y z
N MET A 1 8.08 16.41 -39.28
CA MET A 1 9.37 16.39 -38.54
C MET A 1 9.16 16.38 -37.02
N LYS A 2 8.32 15.49 -36.45
CA LYS A 2 7.95 15.52 -35.01
C LYS A 2 8.47 14.32 -34.19
N TYR A 3 9.16 13.36 -34.81
CA TYR A 3 9.60 12.11 -34.18
C TYR A 3 11.12 12.02 -33.94
N SER A 4 11.89 13.06 -34.28
CA SER A 4 13.37 13.04 -34.14
C SER A 4 13.85 13.32 -32.71
N LEU A 5 13.00 13.85 -31.82
CA LEU A 5 13.35 14.16 -30.42
C LEU A 5 13.09 13.00 -29.45
N PHE A 6 12.18 12.09 -29.81
CA PHE A 6 11.82 10.93 -28.99
C PHE A 6 12.97 9.92 -28.78
N PRO A 7 13.79 9.56 -29.79
CA PRO A 7 14.91 8.65 -29.56
C PRO A 7 16.03 9.28 -28.72
N ILE A 8 16.22 10.61 -28.80
CA ILE A 8 17.21 11.33 -27.99
C ILE A 8 16.79 11.35 -26.51
N LEU A 9 15.49 11.56 -26.24
CA LEU A 9 14.95 11.51 -24.89
C LEU A 9 15.06 10.09 -24.29
N LEU A 10 14.78 9.06 -25.09
CA LEU A 10 14.90 7.66 -24.67
C LEU A 10 16.35 7.26 -24.32
N LEU A 11 17.33 7.75 -25.10
CA LEU A 11 18.75 7.48 -24.89
C LEU A 11 19.31 8.23 -23.67
N ALA A 12 18.82 9.45 -23.42
CA ALA A 12 19.16 10.21 -22.21
C ALA A 12 18.62 9.55 -20.92
N PHE A 13 17.43 8.97 -20.96
CA PHE A 13 16.85 8.23 -19.82
C PHE A 13 17.61 6.93 -19.53
N LEU A 14 18.15 6.26 -20.56
CA LEU A 14 18.97 5.05 -20.40
C LEU A 14 20.37 5.35 -19.85
N ALA A 15 20.97 6.49 -20.20
CA ALA A 15 22.33 6.86 -19.78
C ALA A 15 22.42 7.40 -18.33
N LEU A 16 21.31 7.82 -17.73
CA LEU A 16 21.27 8.29 -16.33
C LEU A 16 21.19 7.13 -15.29
N GLY A 17 21.18 5.88 -15.75
CA GLY A 17 20.97 4.68 -14.92
C GLY A 17 22.24 4.01 -14.36
N CYS A 18 23.44 4.53 -14.60
CA CYS A 18 24.69 3.92 -14.09
C CYS A 18 25.41 4.85 -13.10
N ALA A 19 24.81 5.06 -11.92
CA ALA A 19 25.51 5.63 -10.76
C ALA A 19 25.77 4.52 -9.74
N HIS A 20 26.86 3.76 -9.97
CA HIS A 20 27.39 2.79 -9.01
C HIS A 20 28.13 3.56 -7.90
N ARG A 21 27.49 3.74 -6.74
CA ARG A 21 28.12 4.32 -5.54
C ARG A 21 28.50 3.19 -4.60
N SER A 22 29.79 2.96 -4.42
CA SER A 22 30.35 2.06 -3.40
C SER A 22 30.11 2.67 -2.02
N SER A 23 29.27 2.04 -1.20
CA SER A 23 29.10 2.41 0.20
C SER A 23 30.31 1.93 1.02
N PRO A 24 30.84 2.72 1.97
CA PRO A 24 31.81 2.20 2.93
C PRO A 24 31.10 1.22 3.88
N VAL A 25 31.64 0.01 4.00
CA VAL A 25 31.21 -1.02 4.96
C VAL A 25 31.54 -0.51 6.36
N PHE A 26 30.53 -0.18 7.14
CA PHE A 26 30.67 0.09 8.57
C PHE A 26 30.82 -1.25 9.29
N PRO A 27 31.86 -1.47 10.12
CA PRO A 27 32.01 -2.71 10.85
C PRO A 27 30.94 -2.79 11.95
N LEU A 28 30.05 -3.77 11.86
CA LEU A 28 29.14 -4.13 12.96
C LEU A 28 29.94 -4.76 14.10
N PRO A 29 29.69 -4.39 15.36
CA PRO A 29 30.31 -5.03 16.50
C PRO A 29 29.82 -6.48 16.59
N GLN A 30 30.77 -7.42 16.57
CA GLN A 30 30.50 -8.84 16.80
C GLN A 30 30.22 -9.05 18.29
N GLY A 31 28.99 -9.44 18.63
CA GLY A 31 28.68 -9.90 19.98
C GLY A 31 27.21 -9.79 20.35
N ALA A 32 26.38 -10.69 19.82
CA ALA A 32 25.20 -11.25 20.53
C ALA A 32 24.51 -12.29 19.63
N MET A 33 25.02 -13.52 19.68
CA MET A 33 24.24 -14.71 19.29
C MET A 33 23.34 -15.05 20.48
N ALA A 34 22.03 -14.85 20.37
CA ALA A 34 21.05 -15.50 21.24
C ALA A 34 19.67 -15.57 20.58
N ALA A 35 19.27 -16.81 20.31
CA ALA A 35 17.89 -17.32 20.34
C ALA A 35 16.82 -16.67 19.45
N SER A 36 16.50 -17.41 18.38
CA SER A 36 15.13 -17.82 18.02
C SER A 36 14.08 -17.56 19.10
N ASN A 37 13.22 -16.56 18.88
CA ASN A 37 11.80 -16.75 19.17
C ASN A 37 10.98 -15.91 18.18
N SER A 38 10.32 -16.60 17.28
CA SER A 38 9.23 -16.09 16.46
C SER A 38 8.02 -15.89 17.36
N GLU A 39 8.05 -14.84 18.18
CA GLU A 39 6.84 -14.34 18.81
C GLU A 39 6.18 -13.41 17.80
N GLN A 40 5.08 -13.90 17.25
CA GLN A 40 4.19 -13.16 16.36
C GLN A 40 3.89 -11.80 17.00
N ILE A 41 4.29 -10.70 16.38
CA ILE A 41 3.68 -9.41 16.68
C ILE A 41 2.24 -9.55 16.17
N PRO A 42 1.23 -9.61 17.05
CA PRO A 42 -0.14 -9.61 16.58
C PRO A 42 -0.37 -8.22 15.99
N LEU A 43 -0.48 -8.11 14.66
CA LEU A 43 -1.11 -6.95 14.05
C LEU A 43 -2.59 -6.99 14.42
N LYS A 44 -2.89 -6.66 15.68
CA LYS A 44 -4.22 -6.32 16.12
C LYS A 44 -4.48 -4.93 15.57
N PHE A 45 -5.02 -4.87 14.36
CA PHE A 45 -5.66 -3.65 13.89
C PHE A 45 -6.68 -3.27 14.97
N PRO A 46 -6.68 -2.03 15.47
CA PRO A 46 -7.74 -1.59 16.36
C PRO A 46 -9.05 -1.74 15.60
N GLU A 47 -9.90 -2.64 16.08
CA GLU A 47 -11.28 -2.76 15.66
C GLU A 47 -11.95 -1.43 16.01
N VAL A 48 -12.09 -0.54 15.04
CA VAL A 48 -12.93 0.65 15.18
C VAL A 48 -14.37 0.14 15.20
N SER A 49 -14.84 -0.24 16.38
CA SER A 49 -16.24 -0.47 16.65
C SER A 49 -16.94 0.89 16.59
N VAL A 50 -17.52 1.20 15.44
CA VAL A 50 -18.47 2.31 15.34
C VAL A 50 -19.69 1.90 16.16
N PRO A 51 -20.01 2.56 17.29
CA PRO A 51 -21.18 2.20 18.06
C PRO A 51 -22.40 2.64 17.26
N SER A 52 -23.20 1.66 16.84
CA SER A 52 -24.54 1.88 16.31
C SER A 52 -25.36 2.56 17.40
N GLY A 53 -25.59 3.86 17.24
CA GLY A 53 -26.32 4.66 18.21
C GLY A 53 -27.82 4.32 18.19
N ASN A 54 -28.28 3.65 19.23
CA ASN A 54 -29.61 3.86 19.76
C ASN A 54 -29.63 3.73 21.29
N GLU A 55 -30.44 4.60 21.90
CA GLU A 55 -31.02 4.47 23.25
C GLU A 55 -30.18 4.95 24.45
N SER A 56 -30.33 6.25 24.71
CA SER A 56 -30.92 6.80 25.94
C SER A 56 -30.32 6.50 27.32
N ALA A 57 -30.18 7.61 28.05
CA ALA A 57 -30.26 7.78 29.51
C ALA A 57 -28.95 7.74 30.32
N ASP A 58 -28.59 8.96 30.74
CA ASP A 58 -27.95 9.33 32.02
C ASP A 58 -26.64 8.61 32.39
N ARG A 59 -25.52 9.26 32.06
CA ARG A 59 -24.30 9.08 32.84
C ARG A 59 -23.58 10.41 33.01
N ARG A 60 -23.77 10.98 34.20
CA ARG A 60 -22.99 12.06 34.80
C ARG A 60 -21.50 11.88 34.51
N GLU A 61 -20.84 12.98 34.15
CA GLU A 61 -19.41 13.08 33.87
C GLU A 61 -18.57 12.48 35.00
N ASN A 62 -17.55 11.69 34.65
CA ASN A 62 -16.39 11.48 35.50
C ASN A 62 -15.20 12.25 34.89
N PRO A 63 -14.93 13.50 35.32
CA PRO A 63 -13.75 14.25 34.91
C PRO A 63 -12.57 13.76 35.76
N GLY A 64 -12.06 12.56 35.49
CA GLY A 64 -11.12 11.97 36.44
C GLY A 64 -10.52 10.62 36.08
N ASN A 65 -10.48 10.27 34.79
CA ASN A 65 -9.61 9.20 34.35
C ASN A 65 -9.01 9.56 33.00
N GLY A 66 -8.02 10.46 33.04
CA GLY A 66 -7.01 10.53 31.98
C GLY A 66 -6.22 9.23 32.04
N GLY A 67 -6.83 8.16 31.53
CA GLY A 67 -6.06 7.05 30.99
C GLY A 67 -5.31 7.67 29.84
N GLU A 68 -4.05 8.03 30.09
CA GLU A 68 -3.12 8.41 29.06
C GLU A 68 -3.14 7.23 28.07
N GLU A 69 -3.88 7.38 26.98
CA GLU A 69 -3.67 6.56 25.81
C GLU A 69 -2.22 6.85 25.43
N GLU A 70 -1.32 5.99 25.87
CA GLU A 70 0.06 5.98 25.44
C GLU A 70 0.00 5.72 23.94
N ILE A 71 -0.12 6.80 23.17
CA ILE A 71 -0.03 6.76 21.72
C ILE A 71 1.37 6.25 21.48
N ALA A 72 1.50 4.94 21.26
CA ALA A 72 2.76 4.30 20.95
C ALA A 72 3.36 5.09 19.78
N ALA A 73 4.38 5.89 20.09
CA ALA A 73 5.03 6.71 19.10
C ALA A 73 5.78 5.74 18.18
N ILE A 74 5.17 5.43 17.03
CA ILE A 74 5.77 4.59 16.01
C ILE A 74 7.01 5.33 15.51
N SER A 75 8.18 4.83 15.88
CA SER A 75 9.45 5.43 15.48
C SER A 75 9.68 5.17 13.99
N ASP A 76 9.51 6.20 13.16
CA ASP A 76 9.87 6.21 11.75
C ASP A 76 11.14 7.07 11.55
N PRO A 77 12.33 6.46 11.37
CA PRO A 77 13.58 7.19 11.15
C PRO A 77 13.56 8.14 9.95
N LEU A 78 12.62 7.96 9.01
CA LEU A 78 12.47 8.78 7.80
C LEU A 78 11.21 9.66 7.81
N GLU A 79 10.66 9.95 8.99
CA GLU A 79 9.42 10.74 9.14
C GLU A 79 9.47 12.08 8.37
N SER A 80 10.57 12.83 8.49
CA SER A 80 10.72 14.14 7.85
C SER A 80 10.59 14.06 6.33
N PHE A 81 11.15 13.01 5.71
CA PHE A 81 11.06 12.79 4.28
C PHE A 81 9.65 12.33 3.87
N ASN A 82 9.09 11.35 4.59
CA ASN A 82 7.75 10.82 4.33
C ASN A 82 6.70 11.92 4.42
N ARG A 83 6.82 12.82 5.40
CA ARG A 83 5.90 13.95 5.60
C ARG A 83 6.04 15.02 4.54
N ALA A 84 7.26 15.30 4.07
CA ALA A 84 7.50 16.21 2.95
C ALA A 84 6.92 15.67 1.64
N MET A 85 7.17 14.39 1.34
CA MET A 85 6.61 13.71 0.17
C MET A 85 5.09 13.59 0.24
N PHE A 86 4.54 13.33 1.43
CA PHE A 86 3.09 13.34 1.67
C PHE A 86 2.49 14.70 1.30
N GLY A 87 3.08 15.81 1.78
CA GLY A 87 2.60 17.14 1.44
C GLY A 87 2.68 17.46 -0.06
N PHE A 88 3.70 16.97 -0.76
CA PHE A 88 3.79 17.07 -2.22
C PHE A 88 2.69 16.25 -2.92
N ASN A 89 2.53 14.98 -2.53
CA ASN A 89 1.53 14.07 -3.10
C ASN A 89 0.10 14.57 -2.87
N ASP A 90 -0.17 15.15 -1.71
CA ASP A 90 -1.48 15.70 -1.36
C ASP A 90 -1.84 16.88 -2.28
N LYS A 91 -0.91 17.83 -2.47
CA LYS A 91 -1.09 18.92 -3.44
C LYS A 91 -1.24 18.38 -4.86
N LEU A 92 -0.37 17.47 -5.29
CA LEU A 92 -0.45 16.87 -6.62
C LEU A 92 -1.81 16.19 -6.84
N TYR A 93 -2.34 15.51 -5.83
CA TYR A 93 -3.63 14.86 -5.88
C TYR A 93 -4.77 15.86 -6.12
N PHE A 94 -4.84 16.92 -5.32
CA PHE A 94 -5.92 17.90 -5.44
C PHE A 94 -5.88 18.70 -6.75
N TRP A 95 -4.68 19.09 -7.19
CA TRP A 95 -4.53 19.99 -8.33
C TRP A 95 -4.49 19.26 -9.68
N VAL A 96 -3.98 18.03 -9.73
CA VAL A 96 -3.76 17.31 -10.99
C VAL A 96 -4.56 16.01 -11.06
N LEU A 97 -4.38 15.09 -10.10
CA LEU A 97 -4.97 13.74 -10.24
C LEU A 97 -6.49 13.77 -10.12
N LYS A 98 -7.04 14.55 -9.18
CA LYS A 98 -8.49 14.66 -8.96
C LYS A 98 -9.24 15.18 -10.20
N PRO A 99 -8.88 16.31 -10.84
CA PRO A 99 -9.56 16.76 -12.05
C PRO A 99 -9.38 15.79 -13.22
N VAL A 100 -8.21 15.15 -13.35
CA VAL A 100 -7.97 14.12 -14.39
C VAL A 100 -8.88 12.91 -14.18
N ALA A 101 -9.01 12.41 -12.94
CA ALA A 101 -9.89 11.29 -12.60
C ALA A 101 -11.37 11.62 -12.86
N GLN A 102 -11.80 12.85 -12.52
CA GLN A 102 -13.16 13.33 -12.84
C GLN A 102 -13.41 13.42 -14.35
N GLY A 103 -12.41 13.90 -15.11
CA GLY A 103 -12.44 13.90 -16.57
C GLY A 103 -12.58 12.49 -17.16
N TYR A 104 -11.78 11.54 -16.67
CA TYR A 104 -11.86 10.13 -17.08
C TYR A 104 -13.24 9.52 -16.79
N LYS A 105 -13.80 9.76 -15.60
CA LYS A 105 -15.15 9.29 -15.22
C LYS A 105 -16.24 9.85 -16.15
N LYS A 106 -16.07 11.07 -16.66
CA LYS A 106 -17.03 11.71 -17.57
C LYS A 106 -16.93 11.21 -19.01
N VAL A 107 -15.72 10.90 -19.48
CA VAL A 107 -15.47 10.45 -20.86
C VAL A 107 -15.73 8.96 -21.03
N VAL A 108 -15.39 8.16 -20.01
CA VAL A 108 -15.46 6.69 -20.09
C VAL A 108 -16.70 6.17 -19.34
N PRO A 109 -17.64 5.50 -20.02
CA PRO A 109 -18.82 4.91 -19.40
C PRO A 109 -18.47 3.75 -18.44
N GLU A 110 -19.39 3.39 -17.54
CA GLU A 110 -19.13 2.40 -16.47
C GLU A 110 -18.59 1.06 -16.99
N ALA A 111 -19.15 0.52 -18.07
CA ALA A 111 -18.83 -0.82 -18.58
C ALA A 111 -17.33 -1.05 -18.88
N PRO A 112 -16.65 -0.23 -19.71
CA PRO A 112 -15.22 -0.37 -19.93
C PRO A 112 -14.36 -0.12 -18.68
N ARG A 113 -14.81 0.70 -17.71
CA ARG A 113 -14.05 0.91 -16.47
C ARG A 113 -14.05 -0.34 -15.59
N VAL A 114 -15.19 -1.03 -15.52
CA VAL A 114 -15.30 -2.31 -14.81
C VAL A 114 -14.46 -3.38 -15.50
N GLY A 115 -14.48 -3.45 -16.84
CA GLY A 115 -13.64 -4.39 -17.60
C GLY A 115 -12.14 -4.21 -17.33
N VAL A 116 -11.64 -2.97 -17.30
CA VAL A 116 -10.23 -2.68 -16.99
C VAL A 116 -9.89 -3.07 -15.53
N ASN A 117 -10.76 -2.76 -14.57
CA ASN A 117 -10.56 -3.17 -13.17
C ASN A 117 -10.52 -4.69 -13.00
N ASN A 118 -11.38 -5.42 -13.72
CA ASN A 118 -11.40 -6.88 -13.70
C ASN A 118 -10.10 -7.43 -14.30
N PHE A 119 -9.64 -6.89 -15.43
CA PHE A 119 -8.38 -7.28 -16.06
C PHE A 119 -7.18 -7.12 -15.10
N PHE A 120 -6.99 -5.95 -14.49
CA PHE A 120 -5.88 -5.72 -13.56
C PHE A 120 -6.00 -6.54 -12.26
N SER A 121 -7.23 -6.84 -11.83
CA SER A 121 -7.48 -7.73 -10.69
C SER A 121 -7.02 -9.16 -10.99
N ASN A 122 -7.30 -9.65 -12.20
CA ASN A 122 -6.85 -10.96 -12.68
C ASN A 122 -5.33 -10.99 -12.90
N LEU A 123 -4.69 -9.92 -13.37
CA LEU A 123 -3.22 -9.89 -13.52
C LEU A 123 -2.46 -10.03 -12.20
N ARG A 124 -3.08 -9.65 -11.08
CA ARG A 124 -2.51 -9.82 -9.73
C ARG A 124 -2.74 -11.21 -9.13
N PHE A 125 -3.56 -12.06 -9.76
CA PHE A 125 -3.79 -13.44 -9.34
C PHE A 125 -2.50 -14.26 -9.17
N PRO A 126 -1.58 -14.35 -10.16
CA PRO A 126 -0.44 -15.26 -10.06
C PRO A 126 0.48 -14.96 -8.88
N VAL A 127 0.67 -13.68 -8.55
CA VAL A 127 1.47 -13.28 -7.38
C VAL A 127 0.80 -13.74 -6.09
N ARG A 128 -0.53 -13.60 -5.97
CA ARG A 128 -1.29 -14.07 -4.80
C ARG A 128 -1.30 -15.58 -4.69
N PHE A 129 -1.53 -16.27 -5.80
CA PHE A 129 -1.51 -17.72 -5.88
C PHE A 129 -0.16 -18.31 -5.45
N VAL A 130 0.94 -17.76 -5.97
CA VAL A 130 2.30 -18.18 -5.58
C VAL A 130 2.55 -17.87 -4.10
N SER A 131 2.13 -16.70 -3.60
CA SER A 131 2.28 -16.37 -2.18
C SER A 131 1.54 -17.35 -1.27
N SER A 132 0.29 -17.70 -1.59
CA SER A 132 -0.49 -18.69 -0.82
C SER A 132 0.13 -20.08 -0.90
N LEU A 133 0.67 -20.47 -2.06
CA LEU A 133 1.37 -21.74 -2.22
C LEU A 133 2.67 -21.79 -1.40
N LEU A 134 3.44 -20.69 -1.35
CA LEU A 134 4.63 -20.56 -0.51
C LEU A 134 4.29 -20.56 0.99
N GLN A 135 3.10 -20.08 1.37
CA GLN A 135 2.59 -20.14 2.74
C GLN A 135 1.94 -21.49 3.09
N ALA A 136 1.97 -22.45 2.17
CA ALA A 136 1.29 -23.76 2.28
C ALA A 136 -0.24 -23.65 2.54
N ASP A 137 -0.85 -22.52 2.19
CA ASP A 137 -2.29 -22.31 2.26
C ASP A 137 -2.97 -22.76 0.97
N PHE A 138 -3.27 -24.06 0.91
CA PHE A 138 -3.97 -24.66 -0.23
C PHE A 138 -5.42 -24.18 -0.37
N SER A 139 -6.06 -23.76 0.74
CA SER A 139 -7.44 -23.26 0.70
C SER A 139 -7.50 -21.89 0.03
N GLY A 140 -6.61 -20.97 0.43
CA GLY A 140 -6.44 -19.67 -0.21
C GLY A 140 -6.02 -19.79 -1.68
N ALA A 141 -5.07 -20.70 -1.99
CA ALA A 141 -4.64 -20.95 -3.36
C ALA A 141 -5.79 -21.44 -4.27
N ALA A 142 -6.62 -22.37 -3.77
CA ALA A 142 -7.77 -22.88 -4.52
C ALA A 142 -8.86 -21.82 -4.72
N ALA A 143 -9.11 -20.99 -3.70
CA ALA A 143 -10.09 -19.90 -3.78
C ALA A 143 -9.67 -18.82 -4.80
N GLU A 144 -8.40 -18.42 -4.79
CA GLU A 144 -7.86 -17.48 -5.79
C GLU A 144 -7.91 -18.09 -7.19
N LEU A 145 -7.59 -19.38 -7.35
CA LEU A 145 -7.62 -20.08 -8.63
C LEU A 145 -9.04 -20.21 -9.18
N GLY A 146 -10.02 -20.49 -8.32
CA GLY A 146 -11.44 -20.49 -8.68
C GLY A 146 -11.92 -19.12 -9.16
N ARG A 147 -11.56 -18.04 -8.46
CA ARG A 147 -11.88 -16.66 -8.87
C ARG A 147 -11.25 -16.31 -10.22
N PHE A 148 -9.99 -16.68 -10.43
CA PHE A 148 -9.30 -16.45 -11.70
C PHE A 148 -9.95 -17.22 -12.85
N ALA A 149 -10.27 -18.50 -12.64
CA ALA A 149 -10.92 -19.34 -13.64
C ALA A 149 -12.28 -18.76 -14.05
N VAL A 150 -13.12 -18.39 -13.08
CA VAL A 150 -14.44 -17.80 -13.34
C VAL A 150 -14.32 -16.45 -14.05
N ASN A 151 -13.45 -15.55 -13.58
CA ASN A 151 -13.30 -14.20 -14.15
C ASN A 151 -12.56 -14.15 -15.50
N THR A 152 -11.88 -15.22 -15.91
CA THR A 152 -11.16 -15.28 -17.19
C THR A 152 -11.98 -15.97 -18.28
N ILE A 153 -12.85 -16.91 -17.90
CA ILE A 153 -13.69 -17.67 -18.82
C ILE A 153 -14.97 -16.90 -19.19
N TRP A 154 -15.46 -16.06 -18.28
CA TRP A 154 -16.72 -15.31 -18.43
C TRP A 154 -16.44 -13.82 -18.65
#